data_AF-A0A0J1BYL0-F1
#
_entry.id   AF-A0A0J1BYL0-F1
#
_cell.length_a   1.000
_cell.length_b   1.000
_cell.length_c   1.000
_cell.angle_alpha   90.00
_cell.angle_beta   90.00
_cell.angle_gamma   90.00
#
_symmetry.space_group_name_H-M   'P 1'
#
loop_
_entity.id
_entity.type
_entity.pdbx_description
1 polymer ?
#
loop_
_entity_poly.entity_id
_entity_poly.type
_entity_poly.pdbx_seq_one_letter_code
_entity_poly.pdbx_strand_id
1 'polypeptide(L)'
;MSAPTVTQHSHSPAPSPQGRPCSCLGPDETFPAALAALSMGELQVLHSRICRQLDREYLTGPEGPHPCTTDRLQEVVHELDARDAA
;
A
#
# COMPACT_ATOMS: atom_id res chain seq x y z
N MET A 1 24.49 17.45 -40.62
CA MET A 1 24.48 16.99 -39.22
C MET A 1 23.21 17.53 -38.61
N SER A 2 22.18 16.70 -38.44
CA SER A 2 20.86 17.13 -37.94
C SER A 2 20.63 16.50 -36.56
N ALA A 3 20.29 17.35 -35.57
CA ALA A 3 20.05 16.96 -34.20
C ALA A 3 18.70 16.22 -34.03
N PRO A 4 18.58 15.29 -33.07
CA PRO A 4 17.29 14.68 -32.75
C PRO A 4 16.45 15.64 -31.90
N THR A 5 15.27 15.98 -32.40
CA THR A 5 14.20 16.64 -31.63
C THR A 5 13.74 15.70 -30.53
N VAL A 6 14.11 16.00 -29.28
CA VAL A 6 13.50 15.37 -28.11
C VAL A 6 12.09 15.93 -27.96
N THR A 7 11.10 15.15 -28.38
CA THR A 7 9.69 15.39 -28.06
C THR A 7 9.51 15.26 -26.55
N GLN A 8 9.56 16.39 -25.86
CA GLN A 8 9.22 16.51 -24.45
C GLN A 8 7.72 16.26 -24.30
N HIS A 9 7.33 15.04 -23.92
CA HIS A 9 5.96 14.74 -23.52
C HIS A 9 5.71 15.33 -22.13
N SER A 10 5.29 16.60 -22.10
CA SER A 10 4.70 17.22 -20.92
C SER A 10 3.35 16.55 -20.65
N HIS A 11 3.36 15.46 -19.88
CA HIS A 11 2.15 14.91 -19.28
C HIS A 11 1.73 15.82 -18.11
N SER A 12 0.90 16.82 -18.40
CA SER A 12 0.02 17.37 -17.35
C SER A 12 -1.03 16.31 -17.04
N PRO A 13 -1.12 15.79 -15.80
CA PRO A 13 -2.26 14.97 -15.44
C PRO A 13 -3.49 15.86 -15.43
N ALA A 14 -4.47 15.53 -16.27
CA ALA A 14 -5.80 16.12 -16.21
C ALA A 14 -6.38 15.87 -14.81
N PRO A 15 -7.16 16.82 -14.24
CA PRO A 15 -7.81 16.58 -12.97
C PRO A 15 -8.80 15.42 -13.13
N SER A 16 -8.46 14.27 -12.55
CA SER A 16 -9.35 13.10 -12.52
C SER A 16 -10.70 13.52 -11.93
N PRO A 17 -11.82 13.13 -12.55
CA PRO A 17 -13.13 13.40 -11.98
C PRO A 17 -13.15 12.79 -10.58
N GLN A 18 -13.56 13.57 -9.58
CA GLN A 18 -13.72 13.12 -8.20
C GLN A 18 -14.73 11.97 -8.20
N GLY A 19 -14.21 10.76 -8.41
CA GLY A 19 -14.96 9.53 -8.47
C GLY A 19 -15.65 9.33 -7.14
N ARG A 20 -16.85 8.73 -7.19
CA ARG A 20 -17.55 8.24 -5.99
C ARG A 20 -16.53 7.61 -5.03
N PRO A 21 -16.64 7.86 -3.70
CA PRO A 21 -15.68 7.34 -2.74
C PRO A 21 -15.67 5.82 -2.86
N CYS A 22 -14.59 5.29 -3.43
CA CYS A 22 -14.36 3.86 -3.50
C CYS A 22 -14.03 3.37 -2.08
N SER A 23 -14.53 2.21 -1.69
CA SER A 23 -14.23 1.64 -0.36
C SER A 23 -12.76 1.21 -0.21
N CYS A 24 -11.98 1.21 -1.30
CA CYS A 24 -10.57 0.86 -1.34
C CYS A 24 -9.73 2.04 -1.85
N LEU A 25 -8.42 2.02 -1.56
CA LEU A 25 -7.47 2.99 -2.11
C LEU A 25 -6.97 2.49 -3.47
N GLY A 26 -7.02 3.36 -4.48
CA GLY A 26 -6.45 3.10 -5.80
C GLY A 26 -4.96 3.47 -5.84
N PRO A 27 -4.14 2.86 -6.71
CA PRO A 27 -2.72 3.22 -6.83
C PRO A 27 -2.51 4.66 -7.31
N ASP A 28 -3.50 5.24 -7.99
CA ASP A 28 -3.47 6.62 -8.49
C ASP A 28 -4.00 7.64 -7.45
N GLU A 29 -4.54 7.17 -6.31
CA GLU A 29 -4.97 8.08 -5.25
C GLU A 29 -3.79 8.56 -4.42
N THR A 30 -3.62 9.88 -4.37
CA THR A 30 -2.55 10.49 -3.59
C THR A 30 -2.89 10.48 -2.11
N PHE A 31 -1.92 10.09 -1.27
CA PHE A 31 -2.08 10.18 0.18
C PHE A 31 -2.19 11.66 0.61
N PRO A 32 -3.10 12.03 1.54
CA PRO A 32 -3.26 13.41 1.97
C PRO A 32 -1.99 13.99 2.59
N ALA A 33 -1.51 15.11 2.08
CA ALA A 33 -0.28 15.76 2.56
C ALA A 33 -0.41 16.35 3.98
N ALA A 34 -1.63 16.69 4.41
CA ALA A 34 -1.90 17.34 5.69
C ALA A 34 -3.00 16.60 6.45
N LEU A 35 -2.63 15.54 7.19
CA LEU A 35 -3.55 14.76 8.00
C LEU A 35 -4.27 15.59 9.09
N ALA A 36 -3.58 16.59 9.65
CA ALA A 36 -4.15 17.45 10.68
C ALA A 36 -5.29 18.35 10.18
N ALA A 37 -5.43 18.53 8.86
CA ALA A 37 -6.50 19.32 8.26
C ALA A 37 -7.78 18.49 8.03
N LEU A 38 -7.71 17.16 8.17
CA LEU A 38 -8.86 16.29 8.03
C LEU A 38 -9.76 16.42 9.26
N SER A 39 -11.07 16.49 9.04
CA SER A 39 -12.03 16.26 10.11
C SER A 39 -11.90 14.84 10.66
N MET A 40 -12.39 14.62 11.88
CA MET A 40 -12.38 13.29 12.49
C MET A 40 -13.11 12.25 11.60
N GLY A 41 -14.21 12.64 10.96
CA GLY A 41 -14.95 11.75 10.05
C GLY A 41 -14.15 11.39 8.80
N GLU A 42 -13.46 12.35 8.19
CA GLU A 42 -12.60 12.09 7.02
C GLU A 42 -11.41 11.20 7.38
N LEU A 43 -10.81 11.41 8.56
CA LEU A 43 -9.72 10.58 9.07
C LEU A 43 -10.18 9.13 9.31
N GLN A 44 -11.38 8.95 9.88
CA GLN A 44 -11.97 7.61 10.07
C GLN A 44 -12.25 6.91 8.74
N VAL A 45 -12.76 7.64 7.74
CA VAL A 45 -12.96 7.10 6.39
C VAL A 45 -11.62 6.70 5.77
N LEU A 46 -10.60 7.56 5.84
CA LEU A 46 -9.26 7.26 5.34
C LEU A 46 -8.68 6.01 6.02
N HIS A 47 -8.71 5.96 7.35
CA HIS A 47 -8.27 4.80 8.12
C HIS A 47 -8.97 3.51 7.68
N SER A 48 -10.30 3.56 7.53
CA SER A 48 -11.08 2.40 7.10
C SER A 48 -10.72 1.92 5.69
N ARG A 49 -10.34 2.82 4.78
CA ARG A 49 -9.89 2.47 3.42
C ARG A 49 -8.49 1.87 3.44
N ILE A 50 -7.58 2.41 4.27
CA ILE A 50 -6.23 1.87 4.47
C ILE A 50 -6.31 0.44 5.01
N CYS A 51 -7.07 0.19 6.08
CA CYS A 51 -7.21 -1.15 6.65
C CYS A 51 -7.73 -2.15 5.61
N ARG A 52 -8.78 -1.79 4.85
CA ARG A 52 -9.29 -2.67 3.78
C ARG A 52 -8.29 -2.96 2.68
N GLN A 53 -7.46 -1.97 2.32
CA GLN A 53 -6.44 -2.16 1.31
C GLN A 53 -5.29 -3.04 1.83
N LEU A 54 -4.87 -2.85 3.09
CA LEU A 54 -3.90 -3.74 3.76
C LEU A 54 -4.45 -5.16 3.89
N ASP A 55 -5.70 -5.32 4.29
CA ASP A 55 -6.37 -6.61 4.35
C ASP A 55 -6.36 -7.27 2.97
N ARG A 56 -6.68 -6.53 1.91
CA ARG A 56 -6.63 -7.07 0.54
C ARG A 56 -5.22 -7.45 0.10
N GLU A 57 -4.21 -6.65 0.44
CA GLU A 57 -2.82 -6.87 0.01
C GLU A 57 -2.12 -7.97 0.82
N TYR A 58 -2.43 -8.07 2.11
CA TYR A 58 -1.69 -8.91 3.06
C TYR A 58 -2.50 -10.08 3.61
N LEU A 59 -3.83 -10.06 3.52
CA LEU A 59 -4.70 -11.20 3.85
C LEU A 59 -5.14 -11.98 2.61
N THR A 60 -4.48 -11.83 1.45
CA THR A 60 -4.82 -12.60 0.24
C THR A 60 -4.33 -14.04 0.30
N GLY A 61 -5.05 -14.81 1.11
CA GLY A 61 -5.27 -16.23 0.97
C GLY A 61 -6.42 -16.61 1.90
N PRO A 62 -7.54 -17.20 1.44
CA PRO A 62 -8.52 -17.80 2.35
C PRO A 62 -7.90 -18.88 3.25
N GLU A 63 -6.72 -19.39 2.87
CA GLU A 63 -5.89 -20.37 3.57
C GLU A 63 -4.80 -19.75 4.48
N GLY A 64 -4.70 -18.41 4.57
CA GLY A 64 -3.65 -17.72 5.31
C GLY A 64 -2.28 -17.68 4.59
N PRO A 65 -1.17 -17.38 5.31
CA PRO A 65 0.18 -17.39 4.75
C PRO A 65 0.51 -18.76 4.16
N HIS A 66 1.26 -18.78 3.06
CA HIS A 66 1.67 -20.04 2.44
C HIS A 66 2.39 -20.94 3.46
N PRO A 67 2.08 -22.24 3.60
CA PRO A 67 2.67 -23.12 4.63
C PRO A 67 4.20 -23.02 4.73
N CYS A 68 4.90 -23.03 3.58
CA CYS A 68 6.36 -22.87 3.56
C CYS A 68 6.88 -21.55 4.17
N THR A 69 6.11 -20.46 4.10
CA THR A 69 6.48 -19.20 4.75
C THR A 69 6.34 -19.28 6.26
N THR A 70 5.31 -19.98 6.74
CA THR A 70 5.08 -20.25 8.16
C THR A 70 6.15 -21.19 8.73
N ASP A 71 6.47 -22.26 8.01
CA ASP A 71 7.54 -23.20 8.41
C ASP A 71 8.87 -22.48 8.53
N ARG A 72 9.21 -21.65 7.53
CA ARG A 72 10.46 -20.89 7.54
C ARG A 72 10.50 -19.87 8.68
N LEU A 73 9.38 -19.23 9.00
CA LEU A 73 9.28 -18.35 10.16
C LEU A 73 9.56 -19.11 11.47
N GLN A 74 8.99 -20.31 11.64
CA GLN A 74 9.21 -21.14 12.83
C GLN A 74 10.67 -21.55 12.97
N GLU A 75 11.33 -21.96 11.88
CA GLU A 75 12.77 -22.29 11.89
C GLU A 75 13.62 -21.08 12.32
N VAL A 76 13.33 -19.90 11.77
CA VAL A 76 14.07 -18.67 12.10
C VAL A 76 13.86 -18.27 13.55
N VAL A 77 12.62 -18.30 14.05
CA VAL A 77 12.32 -18.01 15.45
C VAL A 77 13.07 -18.98 16.36
N HIS A 78 13.04 -20.28 16.06
CA HIS A 78 13.74 -21.28 16.87
C HIS A 78 15.26 -21.04 16.92
N GLU A 79 15.87 -20.73 15.79
CA GLU A 79 17.30 -20.41 15.73
C GLU A 79 17.64 -19.13 16.50
N LEU A 80 16.79 -18.10 16.44
CA LEU A 80 16.99 -16.86 17.19
C LEU A 80 16.86 -17.10 18.70
N ASP A 81 15.84 -17.83 19.14
CA ASP A 81 15.67 -18.20 20.55
C ASP A 81 16.87 -19.01 21.08
N ALA A 82 17.42 -19.91 20.27
CA ALA A 82 18.60 -20.69 20.62
C ALA A 82 19.85 -19.82 20.80
N ARG A 83 19.98 -18.73 20.03
CA ARG A 83 21.09 -17.77 20.15
C ARG A 83 20.94 -16.87 21.36
N ASP A 84 19.72 -16.44 21.67
CA ASP A 84 19.44 -15.61 22.84
C ASP A 84 19.61 -16.38 24.16
N ALA A 85 19.48 -17.71 24.12
CA ALA A 85 19.67 -18.59 25.27
C ALA A 85 21.13 -19.10 25.48
N ALA A 86 22.06 -18.78 24.57
CA ALA A 86 23.46 -19.21 24.60
C ALA A 86 24.39 -18.14 25.18
#